data_AF-A0A2P7TRA6-F1
#
_entry.id   AF-A0A2P7TRA6-F1
#
_cell.length_a   1.000
_cell.length_b   1.000
_cell.length_c   1.000
_cell.angle_alpha   90.00
_cell.angle_beta   90.00
_cell.angle_gamma   90.00
#
_symmetry.space_group_name_H-M   'P 1'
#
loop_
_entity.id
_entity.type
_entity.pdbx_description
1 polymer ?
#
loop_
_entity_poly.entity_id
_entity_poly.type
_entity_poly.pdbx_seq_one_letter_code
_entity_poly.pdbx_strand_id
1 'polypeptide(L)'
;MLFQNCNQPVIALLKDTRIPFSVLLLAYALLLNINLLLHPPTVNFTASAPLSRLLLGWLGSPVLAGGIALPLLFILLVWLQAVILNGIINHHRLVEAANGLPGLFYLLLIALFNEHLYLSPPFFAVFGILVALSIVYNSYYTDNFTLFYDAGFAVAVTSLFYLPALLMVLFIFIGITVMRVIKWRQWVVVIMGVLTPYLLATTWFFLTDHLAEFASGHFLHITNSVVQTAYHAPEWLYKTGAAAAVSLSSLLIAQQQLAFSVVKVKKMFNIVIYLLLVSALTFAFTNQYTFGPQALLALPAAIFLAIGFYGIRRTFFAELLHLLLVGMVLYFQYFKYLQL
;
A
#
# COMPACT_ATOMS: atom_id res chain seq x y z
N MET A 1 15.55 -35.13 1.59
CA MET A 1 15.50 -34.48 0.26
C MET A 1 15.25 -32.97 0.41
N LEU A 2 16.16 -32.23 1.06
CA LEU A 2 15.94 -30.80 1.39
C LEU A 2 17.05 -29.86 0.86
N PHE A 3 18.00 -30.35 0.07
CA PHE A 3 19.16 -29.57 -0.38
C PHE A 3 19.45 -29.70 -1.88
N GLN A 4 18.41 -29.64 -2.74
CA GLN A 4 18.59 -29.58 -4.20
C GLN A 4 18.30 -28.21 -4.83
N ASN A 5 17.90 -27.20 -4.04
CA ASN A 5 17.44 -25.91 -4.59
C ASN A 5 18.44 -24.75 -4.43
N CYS A 6 19.72 -25.00 -4.12
CA CYS A 6 20.66 -23.93 -3.78
C CYS A 6 21.01 -22.96 -4.95
N ASN A 7 20.65 -23.30 -6.19
CA ASN A 7 20.90 -22.48 -7.38
C ASN A 7 19.62 -22.03 -8.11
N GLN A 8 18.44 -22.13 -7.50
CA GLN A 8 17.22 -21.67 -8.15
C GLN A 8 17.10 -20.14 -8.07
N PRO A 9 16.77 -19.46 -9.19
CA PRO A 9 16.58 -18.01 -9.20
C PRO A 9 15.45 -17.59 -8.25
N VAL A 10 15.56 -16.39 -7.64
CA VAL A 10 14.69 -15.92 -6.56
C VAL A 10 13.23 -15.86 -7.02
N ILE A 11 12.97 -15.40 -8.25
CA ILE A 11 11.61 -15.38 -8.80
C ILE A 11 11.06 -16.79 -8.97
N ALA A 12 11.90 -17.76 -9.35
CA ALA A 12 11.45 -19.15 -9.51
C ALA A 12 11.08 -19.78 -8.16
N LEU A 13 11.86 -19.50 -7.10
CA LEU A 13 11.55 -19.93 -5.73
C LEU A 13 10.22 -19.36 -5.24
N LEU A 14 9.92 -18.10 -5.58
CA LEU A 14 8.67 -17.43 -5.20
C LEU A 14 7.45 -17.82 -6.01
N LYS A 15 7.66 -18.41 -7.19
CA LYS A 15 6.61 -19.07 -7.97
C LYS A 15 6.30 -20.48 -7.44
N ASP A 16 7.19 -21.08 -6.64
CA ASP A 16 6.97 -22.41 -6.03
C ASP A 16 6.10 -22.31 -4.77
N THR A 17 5.01 -23.06 -4.73
CA THR A 17 4.03 -23.08 -3.63
C THR A 17 4.50 -23.86 -2.40
N ARG A 18 5.64 -24.55 -2.47
CA ARG A 18 6.10 -25.50 -1.42
C ARG A 18 6.81 -24.84 -0.24
N ILE A 19 7.34 -23.63 -0.40
CA ILE A 19 8.07 -22.90 0.64
C ILE A 19 7.08 -21.98 1.37
N PRO A 20 7.15 -21.82 2.70
CA PRO A 20 6.38 -20.80 3.41
C PRO A 20 6.88 -19.40 2.99
N PHE A 21 6.30 -18.91 1.89
CA PHE A 21 6.61 -17.63 1.27
C PHE A 21 6.64 -16.46 2.24
N SER A 22 5.80 -16.50 3.29
CA SER A 22 5.78 -15.48 4.35
C SER A 22 7.14 -15.31 5.03
N VAL A 23 7.89 -16.39 5.25
CA VAL A 23 9.23 -16.34 5.87
C VAL A 23 10.24 -15.74 4.89
N LEU A 24 10.15 -16.10 3.60
CA LEU A 24 11.02 -15.54 2.56
C LEU A 24 10.76 -14.04 2.37
N LEU A 25 9.50 -13.60 2.40
CA LEU A 25 9.17 -12.17 2.43
C LEU A 25 9.75 -11.46 3.64
N LEU A 26 9.76 -12.09 4.82
CA LEU A 26 10.29 -11.45 6.02
C LEU A 26 11.79 -11.21 5.86
N ALA A 27 12.53 -12.21 5.41
CA ALA A 27 13.96 -12.09 5.11
C ALA A 27 14.22 -11.01 4.05
N TYR A 28 13.39 -10.96 3.00
CA TYR A 28 13.49 -9.96 1.94
C TYR A 28 13.15 -8.54 2.44
N ALA A 29 12.14 -8.39 3.30
CA ALA A 29 11.77 -7.12 3.92
C ALA A 29 12.90 -6.56 4.80
N LEU A 30 13.55 -7.43 5.58
CA LEU A 30 14.72 -7.10 6.39
C LEU A 30 15.89 -6.64 5.52
N LEU A 31 16.20 -7.38 4.46
CA LEU A 31 17.32 -7.08 3.56
C LEU A 31 17.11 -5.72 2.87
N LEU A 32 15.93 -5.48 2.31
CA LEU A 32 15.62 -4.24 1.59
C LEU A 32 15.54 -2.99 2.48
N ASN A 33 15.31 -3.14 3.78
CA ASN A 33 15.15 -2.03 4.71
C ASN A 33 16.29 -1.94 5.73
N ILE A 34 17.40 -2.65 5.51
CA ILE A 34 18.56 -2.61 6.39
C ILE A 34 19.15 -1.19 6.53
N ASN A 35 18.97 -0.34 5.51
CA ASN A 35 19.35 1.07 5.56
C ASN A 35 18.71 1.81 6.76
N LEU A 36 17.44 1.53 7.07
CA LEU A 36 16.72 2.16 8.18
C LEU A 36 17.23 1.69 9.56
N LEU A 37 17.82 0.49 9.63
CA LEU A 37 18.45 -0.02 10.86
C LEU A 37 19.82 0.62 11.10
N LEU A 38 20.55 0.92 10.03
CA LEU A 38 21.88 1.54 10.09
C LEU A 38 21.80 3.04 10.32
N HIS A 39 20.84 3.72 9.67
CA HIS A 39 20.64 5.16 9.75
C HIS A 39 19.15 5.45 9.97
N PRO A 40 18.65 5.36 11.22
CA PRO A 40 17.25 5.60 11.51
C PRO A 40 16.91 7.07 11.19
N PRO A 41 15.93 7.33 10.30
CA PRO A 41 15.54 8.69 9.97
C PRO A 41 14.90 9.36 11.19
N THR A 42 15.16 10.65 11.38
CA THR A 42 14.51 11.43 12.44
C THR A 42 13.04 11.63 12.09
N VAL A 43 12.15 11.12 12.94
CA VAL A 43 10.70 11.26 12.76
C VAL A 43 10.28 12.62 13.29
N ASN A 44 10.08 13.59 12.40
CA ASN A 44 9.49 14.87 12.77
C ASN A 44 7.97 14.70 12.88
N PHE A 45 7.46 14.59 14.10
CA PHE A 45 6.08 14.27 14.43
C PHE A 45 5.12 15.47 14.23
N THR A 46 4.88 15.88 12.99
CA THR A 46 3.83 16.85 12.66
C THR A 46 2.72 16.17 11.87
N ALA A 47 1.70 15.69 12.58
CA ALA A 47 0.49 15.16 11.97
C ALA A 47 -0.71 16.04 12.33
N SER A 48 -1.58 16.33 11.35
CA SER A 48 -2.80 17.11 11.56
C SER A 48 -4.00 16.24 11.93
N ALA A 49 -4.01 14.96 11.53
CA ALA A 49 -5.13 14.06 11.74
C ALA A 49 -5.10 13.43 13.15
N PRO A 50 -6.27 13.14 13.75
CA PRO A 50 -6.36 12.79 15.16
C PRO A 50 -5.72 11.44 15.50
N LEU A 51 -5.96 10.40 14.68
CA LEU A 51 -5.40 9.08 14.96
C LEU A 51 -3.89 9.03 14.73
N SER A 52 -3.40 9.76 13.72
CA SER A 52 -1.96 9.87 13.51
C SER A 52 -1.27 10.64 14.64
N ARG A 53 -1.87 11.72 15.18
CA ARG A 53 -1.34 12.38 16.39
C ARG A 53 -1.27 11.44 17.59
N LEU A 54 -2.33 10.69 17.87
CA LEU A 54 -2.36 9.74 18.99
C LEU A 54 -1.31 8.62 18.81
N LEU A 55 -1.27 8.03 17.62
CA LEU A 55 -0.35 6.93 17.33
C LEU A 55 1.11 7.40 17.36
N LEU A 56 1.41 8.56 16.79
CA LEU A 56 2.76 9.14 16.82
C LEU A 56 3.17 9.58 18.24
N GLY A 57 2.25 10.09 19.05
CA GLY A 57 2.51 10.40 20.46
C GLY A 57 2.89 9.15 21.27
N TRP A 58 2.22 8.02 21.02
CA TRP A 58 2.60 6.73 21.61
C TRP A 58 3.97 6.23 21.13
N LEU A 59 4.25 6.35 19.83
CA LEU A 59 5.52 5.94 19.23
C LEU A 59 6.71 6.82 19.66
N GLY A 60 6.46 8.09 20.00
CA GLY A 60 7.45 9.03 20.53
C GLY A 60 7.78 8.83 22.02
N SER A 61 7.19 7.83 22.69
CA SER A 61 7.52 7.53 24.08
C SER A 61 9.00 7.12 24.23
N PRO A 62 9.68 7.49 25.32
CA PRO A 62 11.12 7.25 25.51
C PRO A 62 11.51 5.76 25.50
N VAL A 63 10.55 4.86 25.70
CA VAL A 63 10.73 3.39 25.61
C VAL A 63 10.85 2.92 24.16
N LEU A 64 10.08 3.52 23.24
CA LEU A 64 10.06 3.19 21.81
C LEU A 64 11.00 4.06 20.98
N ALA A 65 11.40 5.22 21.52
CA ALA A 65 12.38 6.13 20.91
C ALA A 65 13.81 5.56 20.85
N GLY A 66 14.05 4.36 21.37
CA GLY A 66 15.31 3.64 21.14
C GLY A 66 15.55 3.41 19.63
N GLY A 67 16.78 3.62 19.17
CA GLY A 67 17.10 3.77 17.74
C GLY A 67 16.68 2.62 16.82
N ILE A 68 16.55 1.38 17.33
CA ILE A 68 16.30 0.18 16.52
C ILE A 68 14.83 -0.29 16.60
N ALA A 69 14.07 0.13 17.61
CA ALA A 69 12.71 -0.36 17.83
C ALA A 69 11.72 0.11 16.75
N LEU A 70 11.78 1.40 16.38
CA LEU A 70 10.90 1.97 15.34
C LEU A 70 11.18 1.38 13.94
N PRO A 71 12.44 1.20 13.49
CA PRO A 71 12.72 0.54 12.22
C PRO A 71 12.22 -0.90 12.16
N LEU A 72 12.39 -1.67 13.25
CA LEU A 72 11.87 -3.03 13.34
C LEU A 72 10.34 -3.07 13.25
N LEU A 73 9.65 -2.15 13.93
CA LEU A 73 8.20 -2.03 13.84
C LEU A 73 7.75 -1.71 12.41
N PHE A 74 8.42 -0.77 11.74
CA PHE A 74 8.12 -0.45 10.34
C PHE A 74 8.29 -1.68 9.45
N ILE A 75 9.42 -2.39 9.54
CA ILE A 75 9.67 -3.61 8.74
C ILE A 75 8.60 -4.67 8.97
N LEU A 76 8.19 -4.88 10.24
CA LEU A 76 7.13 -5.82 10.58
C LEU A 76 5.79 -5.41 9.95
N LEU A 77 5.42 -4.13 10.03
CA LEU A 77 4.18 -3.62 9.44
C LEU A 77 4.18 -3.72 7.91
N VAL A 78 5.29 -3.37 7.24
CA VAL A 78 5.42 -3.48 5.78
C VAL A 78 5.34 -4.96 5.35
N TRP A 79 5.99 -5.86 6.10
CA TRP A 79 5.88 -7.30 5.89
C TRP A 79 4.44 -7.80 6.03
N LEU A 80 3.72 -7.36 7.08
CA LEU A 80 2.32 -7.71 7.30
C LEU A 80 1.44 -7.25 6.13
N GLN A 81 1.62 -6.02 5.65
CA GLN A 81 0.91 -5.50 4.48
C GLN A 81 1.19 -6.33 3.22
N ALA A 82 2.45 -6.73 2.99
CA ALA A 82 2.84 -7.59 1.87
C ALA A 82 2.19 -8.98 1.95
N VAL A 83 2.14 -9.59 3.14
CA VAL A 83 1.50 -10.90 3.36
C VAL A 83 0.00 -10.81 3.13
N ILE A 84 -0.67 -9.77 3.66
CA ILE A 84 -2.10 -9.53 3.45
C ILE A 84 -2.41 -9.34 1.96
N LEU A 85 -1.65 -8.48 1.27
CA LEU A 85 -1.81 -8.27 -0.17
C LEU A 85 -1.67 -9.59 -0.94
N ASN A 86 -0.63 -10.36 -0.65
CA ASN A 86 -0.40 -11.63 -1.31
C ASN A 86 -1.54 -12.62 -1.06
N GLY A 87 -2.05 -12.67 0.18
CA GLY A 87 -3.22 -13.46 0.55
C GLY A 87 -4.47 -13.09 -0.24
N ILE A 88 -4.77 -11.78 -0.37
CA ILE A 88 -5.92 -11.29 -1.13
C ILE A 88 -5.83 -11.71 -2.59
N ILE A 89 -4.69 -11.50 -3.24
CA ILE A 89 -4.50 -11.79 -4.67
C ILE A 89 -4.57 -13.29 -4.96
N ASN A 90 -3.93 -14.11 -4.12
CA ASN A 90 -3.94 -15.57 -4.28
C ASN A 90 -5.31 -16.18 -3.96
N HIS A 91 -6.03 -15.68 -2.95
CA HIS A 91 -7.37 -16.16 -2.61
C HIS A 91 -8.35 -15.98 -3.78
N HIS A 92 -8.26 -14.84 -4.46
CA HIS A 92 -9.15 -14.52 -5.58
C HIS A 92 -8.71 -15.11 -6.93
N ARG A 93 -7.52 -15.74 -6.97
CA ARG A 93 -6.91 -16.35 -8.16
C ARG A 93 -6.87 -15.38 -9.34
N LEU A 94 -6.34 -14.16 -9.11
CA LEU A 94 -6.08 -13.22 -10.22
C LEU A 94 -5.05 -13.78 -11.21
N VAL A 95 -4.20 -14.68 -10.72
CA VAL A 95 -3.20 -15.43 -11.48
C VAL A 95 -3.51 -16.92 -11.32
N GLU A 96 -3.25 -17.73 -12.34
CA GLU A 96 -3.60 -19.16 -12.38
C GLU A 96 -2.99 -19.97 -11.23
N ALA A 97 -1.71 -19.71 -10.91
CA ALA A 97 -1.02 -20.31 -9.79
C ALA A 97 -0.75 -19.29 -8.69
N ALA A 98 -1.05 -19.68 -7.44
CA ALA A 98 -0.70 -18.89 -6.27
C ALA A 98 0.82 -18.71 -6.20
N ASN A 99 1.26 -17.47 -5.99
CA ASN A 99 2.68 -17.14 -5.95
C ASN A 99 2.95 -16.00 -4.96
N GLY A 100 4.24 -15.72 -4.74
CA GLY A 100 4.70 -14.68 -3.83
C GLY A 100 4.95 -13.30 -4.45
N LEU A 101 4.68 -13.12 -5.74
CA LEU A 101 5.11 -11.93 -6.46
C LEU A 101 4.40 -10.64 -6.00
N PRO A 102 3.08 -10.63 -5.72
CA PRO A 102 2.41 -9.43 -5.21
C PRO A 102 3.05 -8.86 -3.96
N GLY A 103 3.35 -9.73 -2.98
CA GLY A 103 4.03 -9.32 -1.75
C GLY A 103 5.45 -8.83 -2.00
N LEU A 104 6.23 -9.53 -2.84
CA LEU A 104 7.60 -9.11 -3.16
C LEU A 104 7.66 -7.73 -3.80
N PHE A 105 6.85 -7.49 -4.84
CA PHE A 105 6.88 -6.21 -5.54
C PHE A 105 6.34 -5.07 -4.68
N TYR A 106 5.43 -5.36 -3.75
CA TYR A 106 5.02 -4.39 -2.74
C TYR A 106 6.18 -4.00 -1.83
N LEU A 107 6.93 -4.98 -1.28
CA LEU A 107 8.13 -4.70 -0.48
C LEU A 107 9.15 -3.87 -1.24
N LEU A 108 9.40 -4.20 -2.51
CA LEU A 108 10.36 -3.52 -3.37
C LEU A 108 9.95 -2.05 -3.60
N LEU A 109 8.67 -1.82 -3.91
CA LEU A 109 8.15 -0.45 -4.11
C LEU A 109 8.19 0.36 -2.81
N ILE A 110 7.83 -0.21 -1.65
CA ILE A 110 7.94 0.49 -0.38
C ILE A 110 9.39 0.79 -0.03
N ALA A 111 10.31 -0.16 -0.26
CA ALA A 111 11.73 0.01 -0.02
C ALA A 111 12.35 1.13 -0.88
N LEU A 112 11.86 1.34 -2.11
CA LEU A 112 12.31 2.43 -2.99
C LEU A 112 12.02 3.82 -2.41
N PHE A 113 10.99 3.95 -1.58
CA PHE A 113 10.56 5.23 -0.97
C PHE A 113 10.60 5.18 0.57
N ASN A 114 11.35 4.24 1.14
CA ASN A 114 11.30 3.93 2.57
C ASN A 114 11.56 5.15 3.47
N GLU A 115 12.50 6.04 3.14
CA GLU A 115 12.76 7.27 3.89
C GLU A 115 11.52 8.16 4.04
N HIS A 116 10.69 8.24 3.01
CA HIS A 116 9.50 9.10 2.98
C HIS A 116 8.24 8.40 3.50
N LEU A 117 8.20 7.07 3.39
CA LEU A 117 7.08 6.26 3.83
C LEU A 117 7.20 5.84 5.30
N TYR A 118 8.39 5.95 5.89
CA TYR A 118 8.72 5.55 7.24
C TYR A 118 7.72 6.08 8.27
N LEU A 119 6.87 5.18 8.78
CA LEU A 119 5.81 5.45 9.75
C LEU A 119 4.95 6.68 9.42
N SER A 120 4.81 6.98 8.13
CA SER A 120 4.03 8.12 7.65
C SER A 120 2.52 7.86 7.82
N PRO A 121 1.68 8.88 8.01
CA PRO A 121 0.23 8.66 8.13
C PRO A 121 -0.41 7.94 6.93
N PRO A 122 -0.01 8.22 5.67
CA PRO A 122 -0.48 7.45 4.51
C PRO A 122 -0.08 5.96 4.54
N PHE A 123 1.06 5.62 5.14
CA PHE A 123 1.49 4.22 5.28
C PHE A 123 0.53 3.41 6.14
N PHE A 124 -0.01 3.99 7.21
CA PHE A 124 -1.05 3.34 8.02
C PHE A 124 -2.38 3.22 7.27
N ALA A 125 -2.71 4.19 6.43
CA ALA A 125 -3.94 4.15 5.64
C ALA A 125 -4.00 2.98 4.64
N VAL A 126 -2.86 2.41 4.24
CA VAL A 126 -2.77 1.21 3.39
C VAL A 126 -3.55 0.03 3.99
N PHE A 127 -3.56 -0.16 5.32
CA PHE A 127 -4.26 -1.29 5.95
C PHE A 127 -5.76 -1.30 5.66
N GLY A 128 -6.43 -0.15 5.78
CA GLY A 128 -7.86 -0.05 5.45
C GLY A 128 -8.11 -0.17 3.95
N ILE A 129 -7.17 0.23 3.10
CA ILE A 129 -7.27 0.00 1.65
C ILE A 129 -7.16 -1.48 1.32
N LEU A 130 -6.29 -2.23 2.00
CA LEU A 130 -6.22 -3.69 1.86
C LEU A 130 -7.54 -4.36 2.26
N VAL A 131 -8.15 -3.90 3.37
CA VAL A 131 -9.49 -4.36 3.78
C VAL A 131 -10.55 -4.01 2.73
N ALA A 132 -10.57 -2.76 2.23
CA ALA A 132 -11.49 -2.32 1.20
C ALA A 132 -11.34 -3.14 -0.10
N LEU A 133 -10.10 -3.39 -0.55
CA LEU A 133 -9.81 -4.21 -1.73
C LEU A 133 -10.32 -5.64 -1.55
N SER A 134 -10.07 -6.25 -0.39
CA SER A 134 -10.56 -7.59 -0.05
C SER A 134 -12.09 -7.66 -0.12
N ILE A 135 -12.77 -6.68 0.47
CA ILE A 135 -14.24 -6.62 0.46
C ILE A 135 -14.79 -6.39 -0.95
N VAL A 136 -14.21 -5.46 -1.71
CA VAL A 136 -14.61 -5.21 -3.09
C VAL A 136 -14.45 -6.48 -3.93
N TYR A 137 -13.39 -7.27 -3.74
CA TYR A 137 -13.26 -8.55 -4.43
C TYR A 137 -14.27 -9.60 -3.97
N ASN A 138 -14.53 -9.69 -2.67
CA ASN A 138 -15.53 -10.59 -2.10
C ASN A 138 -16.96 -10.26 -2.54
N SER A 139 -17.25 -8.99 -2.84
CA SER A 139 -18.55 -8.56 -3.38
C SER A 139 -18.92 -9.26 -4.69
N TYR A 140 -17.96 -9.85 -5.40
CA TYR A 140 -18.25 -10.69 -6.56
C TYR A 140 -19.10 -11.92 -6.19
N TYR A 141 -18.90 -12.51 -5.00
CA TYR A 141 -19.53 -13.76 -4.58
C TYR A 141 -20.74 -13.56 -3.67
N THR A 142 -20.73 -12.54 -2.83
CA THR A 142 -21.75 -12.31 -1.81
C THR A 142 -22.39 -10.94 -1.93
N ASP A 143 -23.62 -10.83 -1.42
CA ASP A 143 -24.39 -9.58 -1.34
C ASP A 143 -24.63 -9.18 0.13
N ASN A 144 -23.69 -9.53 1.00
CA ASN A 144 -23.82 -9.26 2.43
C ASN A 144 -23.63 -7.77 2.72
N PHE A 145 -24.68 -7.12 3.23
CA PHE A 145 -24.66 -5.71 3.64
C PHE A 145 -23.57 -5.42 4.68
N THR A 146 -23.27 -6.35 5.59
CA THR A 146 -22.23 -6.17 6.61
C THR A 146 -20.87 -5.90 5.97
N LEU A 147 -20.52 -6.62 4.89
CA LEU A 147 -19.25 -6.38 4.21
C LEU A 147 -19.16 -4.96 3.64
N PHE A 148 -20.24 -4.47 3.02
CA PHE A 148 -20.26 -3.12 2.47
C PHE A 148 -20.15 -2.04 3.56
N TYR A 149 -20.77 -2.28 4.72
CA TYR A 149 -20.60 -1.43 5.89
C TYR A 149 -19.15 -1.43 6.37
N ASP A 150 -18.54 -2.62 6.52
CA ASP A 150 -17.16 -2.80 6.97
C ASP A 150 -16.16 -2.11 6.04
N ALA A 151 -16.41 -2.10 4.72
CA ALA A 151 -15.57 -1.39 3.76
C ALA A 151 -15.61 0.13 3.97
N GLY A 152 -16.82 0.70 4.13
CA GLY A 152 -16.99 2.11 4.43
C GLY A 152 -16.36 2.49 5.77
N PHE A 153 -16.57 1.66 6.79
CA PHE A 153 -16.00 1.82 8.13
C PHE A 153 -14.47 1.80 8.08
N ALA A 154 -13.87 0.82 7.41
CA ALA A 154 -12.42 0.69 7.30
C ALA A 154 -11.78 1.90 6.62
N VAL A 155 -12.40 2.42 5.54
CA VAL A 155 -11.91 3.63 4.85
C VAL A 155 -12.06 4.89 5.70
N ALA A 156 -13.15 5.02 6.47
CA ALA A 156 -13.32 6.16 7.38
C ALA A 156 -12.35 6.11 8.57
N VAL A 157 -12.01 4.92 9.08
CA VAL A 157 -10.95 4.79 10.10
C VAL A 157 -9.60 5.18 9.50
N THR A 158 -9.28 4.77 8.27
CA THR A 158 -8.00 5.17 7.66
C THR A 158 -7.93 6.62 7.25
N SER A 159 -9.06 7.25 6.89
CA SER A 159 -9.09 8.69 6.63
C SER A 159 -8.80 9.51 7.88
N LEU A 160 -9.09 9.01 9.09
CA LEU A 160 -8.68 9.64 10.34
C LEU A 160 -7.15 9.58 10.60
N PHE A 161 -6.40 8.73 9.89
CA PHE A 161 -4.93 8.79 9.83
C PHE A 161 -4.46 9.77 8.75
N TYR A 162 -5.04 9.67 7.55
CA TYR A 162 -4.70 10.46 6.38
C TYR A 162 -5.97 10.82 5.60
N LEU A 163 -6.46 12.06 5.76
CA LEU A 163 -7.77 12.47 5.24
C LEU A 163 -7.99 12.17 3.75
N PRO A 164 -7.03 12.38 2.83
CA PRO A 164 -7.24 12.05 1.42
C PRO A 164 -7.51 10.56 1.14
N ALA A 165 -7.24 9.64 2.08
CA ALA A 165 -7.69 8.25 1.97
C ALA A 165 -9.22 8.12 1.93
N LEU A 166 -9.99 9.13 2.37
CA LEU A 166 -11.45 9.18 2.25
C LEU A 166 -11.92 9.07 0.78
N LEU A 167 -11.08 9.45 -0.19
CA LEU A 167 -11.35 9.25 -1.61
C LEU A 167 -11.50 7.76 -1.97
N MET A 168 -11.00 6.83 -1.14
CA MET A 168 -11.20 5.40 -1.35
C MET A 168 -12.66 4.96 -1.20
N VAL A 169 -13.54 5.81 -0.67
CA VAL A 169 -14.99 5.59 -0.75
C VAL A 169 -15.45 5.55 -2.21
N LEU A 170 -14.87 6.40 -3.08
CA LEU A 170 -15.13 6.36 -4.53
C LEU A 170 -14.68 5.02 -5.13
N PHE A 171 -13.51 4.52 -4.72
CA PHE A 171 -13.03 3.21 -5.14
C PHE A 171 -14.00 2.09 -4.73
N ILE A 172 -14.57 2.12 -3.52
CA ILE A 172 -15.57 1.14 -3.07
C ILE A 172 -16.82 1.20 -3.97
N PHE A 173 -17.38 2.39 -4.23
CA PHE A 173 -18.56 2.52 -5.07
C PHE A 173 -18.33 2.03 -6.50
N ILE A 174 -17.20 2.39 -7.11
CA ILE A 174 -16.82 1.90 -8.42
C ILE A 174 -16.64 0.38 -8.38
N GLY A 175 -15.94 -0.14 -7.38
CA GLY A 175 -15.64 -1.56 -7.22
C GLY A 175 -16.90 -2.43 -7.14
N ILE A 176 -17.85 -2.05 -6.30
CA ILE A 176 -19.13 -2.77 -6.15
C ILE A 176 -19.92 -2.73 -7.46
N THR A 177 -19.95 -1.57 -8.13
CA THR A 177 -20.63 -1.37 -9.42
C THR A 177 -20.02 -2.18 -10.56
N VAL A 178 -18.71 -2.34 -10.57
CA VAL A 178 -18.01 -3.16 -11.58
C VAL A 178 -18.24 -4.65 -11.31
N MET A 179 -18.21 -5.06 -10.04
CA MET A 179 -18.44 -6.45 -9.66
C MET A 179 -19.86 -6.89 -9.95
N ARG A 180 -20.86 -6.07 -9.60
CA ARG A 180 -22.28 -6.42 -9.65
C ARG A 180 -23.16 -5.24 -10.05
N VAL A 181 -24.40 -5.56 -10.43
CA VAL A 181 -25.43 -4.55 -10.75
C VAL A 181 -25.67 -3.66 -9.53
N ILE A 182 -25.76 -2.35 -9.77
CA ILE A 182 -25.93 -1.33 -8.74
C ILE A 182 -27.22 -1.60 -7.96
N LYS A 183 -27.10 -1.73 -6.64
CA LYS A 183 -28.24 -1.67 -5.71
C LYS A 183 -28.04 -0.46 -4.81
N TRP A 184 -28.96 0.50 -4.87
CA TRP A 184 -28.87 1.74 -4.07
C TRP A 184 -28.72 1.47 -2.57
N ARG A 185 -29.32 0.38 -2.06
CA ARG A 185 -29.21 -0.05 -0.66
C ARG A 185 -27.76 -0.32 -0.25
N GLN A 186 -26.95 -0.92 -1.11
CA GLN A 186 -25.54 -1.18 -0.83
C GLN A 186 -24.78 0.13 -0.65
N TRP A 187 -25.07 1.14 -1.48
CA TRP A 187 -24.41 2.43 -1.41
C TRP A 187 -24.74 3.15 -0.10
N VAL A 188 -26.01 3.13 0.31
CA VAL A 188 -26.43 3.67 1.60
C VAL A 188 -25.70 2.99 2.75
N VAL A 189 -25.54 1.67 2.70
CA VAL A 189 -24.83 0.92 3.75
C VAL A 189 -23.34 1.28 3.82
N VAL A 190 -22.66 1.47 2.67
CA VAL A 190 -21.28 2.00 2.65
C VAL A 190 -21.22 3.38 3.30
N ILE A 191 -22.16 4.28 2.98
CA ILE A 191 -22.22 5.64 3.56
C ILE A 191 -22.40 5.56 5.08
N MET A 192 -23.30 4.69 5.57
CA MET A 192 -23.49 4.49 7.01
C MET A 192 -22.20 3.97 7.69
N GLY A 193 -21.46 3.09 7.01
CA GLY A 193 -20.14 2.65 7.45
C GLY A 193 -19.15 3.80 7.57
N VAL A 194 -19.10 4.68 6.57
CA VAL A 194 -18.22 5.87 6.57
C VAL A 194 -18.60 6.86 7.67
N LEU A 195 -19.90 7.12 7.87
CA LEU A 195 -20.37 8.09 8.85
C LEU A 195 -20.07 7.65 10.29
N THR A 196 -20.01 6.34 10.56
CA THR A 196 -19.91 5.84 11.93
C THR A 196 -18.61 6.24 12.65
N PRO A 197 -17.40 6.03 12.08
CA PRO A 197 -16.16 6.51 12.70
C PRO A 197 -16.10 8.02 12.88
N TYR A 198 -16.63 8.78 11.91
CA TYR A 198 -16.68 10.24 12.01
C TYR A 198 -17.64 10.73 13.08
N LEU A 199 -18.81 10.10 13.22
CA LEU A 199 -19.76 10.41 14.30
C LEU A 199 -19.12 10.15 15.67
N LEU A 200 -18.44 9.02 15.84
CA LEU A 200 -17.72 8.70 17.08
C LEU A 200 -16.60 9.70 17.36
N ALA A 201 -15.78 10.04 16.35
CA ALA A 201 -14.70 11.01 16.50
C ALA A 201 -15.23 12.41 16.85
N THR A 202 -16.24 12.90 16.14
CA THR A 202 -16.89 14.19 16.39
C THR A 202 -17.51 14.24 17.80
N THR A 203 -18.18 13.16 18.22
CA THR A 203 -18.77 13.08 19.57
C THR A 203 -17.69 13.14 20.64
N TRP A 204 -16.59 12.40 20.47
CA TRP A 204 -15.45 12.45 21.40
C TRP A 204 -14.86 13.85 21.50
N PHE A 205 -14.53 14.49 20.37
CA PHE A 205 -13.94 15.83 20.38
C PHE A 205 -14.91 16.93 20.87
N PHE A 206 -16.22 16.72 20.71
CA PHE A 206 -17.24 17.58 21.32
C PHE A 206 -17.26 17.45 22.84
N LEU A 207 -17.21 16.22 23.37
CA LEU A 207 -17.18 15.99 24.82
C LEU A 207 -15.90 16.51 25.50
N THR A 208 -14.78 16.56 24.78
CA THR A 208 -13.50 17.08 25.28
C THR A 208 -13.27 18.57 24.99
N ASP A 209 -14.27 19.30 24.48
CA ASP A 209 -14.17 20.73 24.12
C ASP A 209 -13.07 21.07 23.09
N HIS A 210 -12.67 20.10 22.25
CA HIS A 210 -11.64 20.25 21.21
C HIS A 210 -12.23 20.12 19.79
N LEU A 211 -13.54 20.30 19.64
CA LEU A 211 -14.22 20.10 18.35
C LEU A 211 -13.73 21.08 17.26
N ALA A 212 -13.51 22.34 17.63
CA ALA A 212 -13.03 23.36 16.69
C ALA A 212 -11.60 23.05 16.20
N GLU A 213 -10.75 22.53 17.07
CA GLU A 213 -9.39 22.10 16.72
C GLU A 213 -9.41 20.87 15.80
N PHE A 214 -10.29 19.90 16.07
CA PHE A 214 -10.49 18.75 15.18
C PHE A 214 -10.98 19.19 13.80
N ALA A 215 -12.01 20.05 13.75
CA ALA A 215 -12.57 20.50 12.50
C ALA A 215 -11.54 21.27 11.63
N SER A 216 -10.80 22.18 12.26
CA SER A 216 -9.78 22.98 11.57
C SER A 216 -8.52 22.18 11.22
N GLY A 217 -8.04 21.31 12.10
CA GLY A 217 -6.86 20.49 11.86
C GLY A 217 -7.11 19.38 10.82
N HIS A 218 -8.27 18.73 10.89
CA HIS A 218 -8.57 17.60 10.03
C HIS A 218 -9.12 18.02 8.66
N PHE A 219 -10.15 18.88 8.60
CA PHE A 219 -10.85 19.19 7.35
C PHE A 219 -10.34 20.45 6.63
N LEU A 220 -9.85 21.46 7.35
CA LEU A 220 -9.38 22.71 6.72
C LEU A 220 -7.90 22.65 6.30
N HIS A 221 -7.07 21.88 7.01
CA HIS A 221 -5.63 21.72 6.71
C HIS A 221 -5.29 20.32 6.17
N ILE A 222 -6.03 19.90 5.14
CA ILE A 222 -5.91 18.60 4.46
C ILE A 222 -4.45 18.28 4.07
N THR A 223 -3.70 19.31 3.70
CA THR A 223 -2.36 19.25 3.11
C THR A 223 -1.20 19.13 4.12
N ASN A 224 -1.43 19.36 5.42
CA ASN A 224 -0.37 19.39 6.46
C ASN A 224 -0.15 18.05 7.18
N SER A 225 -0.64 16.95 6.61
CA SER A 225 -0.73 15.66 7.29
C SER A 225 0.52 14.77 7.13
N VAL A 226 1.61 15.25 6.56
CA VAL A 226 2.75 14.38 6.22
C VAL A 226 4.11 15.04 6.45
N VAL A 227 5.02 14.22 6.98
CA VAL A 227 6.40 14.52 7.34
C VAL A 227 7.15 15.24 6.21
N GLN A 228 7.76 16.37 6.57
CA GLN A 228 8.62 17.18 5.71
C GLN A 228 10.08 16.73 5.90
N THR A 229 10.57 15.81 5.08
CA THR A 229 12.02 15.68 4.85
C THR A 229 12.43 16.68 3.76
N ALA A 230 13.58 17.34 3.95
CA ALA A 230 14.08 18.34 3.01
C ALA A 230 14.31 17.73 1.61
N TYR A 231 13.95 18.50 0.58
CA TYR A 231 13.64 18.02 -0.77
C TYR A 231 14.79 18.23 -1.77
N HIS A 232 15.05 17.22 -2.61
CA HIS A 232 15.81 17.34 -3.86
C HIS A 232 14.90 17.00 -5.06
N ALA A 233 14.39 18.02 -5.75
CA ALA A 233 13.48 17.91 -6.89
C ALA A 233 13.82 16.89 -7.98
N PRO A 234 15.08 16.81 -8.46
CA PRO A 234 15.41 15.91 -9.54
C PRO A 234 15.33 14.44 -9.12
N GLU A 235 15.73 14.11 -7.89
CA GLU A 235 15.78 12.72 -7.41
C GLU A 235 14.40 12.07 -7.38
N TRP A 236 13.38 12.82 -6.94
CA TRP A 236 12.02 12.32 -6.93
C TRP A 236 11.52 12.00 -8.34
N LEU A 237 11.64 12.95 -9.27
CA LEU A 237 11.11 12.78 -10.64
C LEU A 237 11.67 11.53 -11.31
N TYR A 238 12.97 11.24 -11.10
CA TYR A 238 13.58 10.00 -11.59
C TYR A 238 13.05 8.76 -10.86
N LYS A 239 12.93 8.78 -9.53
CA LYS A 239 12.40 7.65 -8.74
C LYS A 239 10.95 7.32 -9.07
N THR A 240 10.03 8.29 -8.99
CA THR A 240 8.61 8.09 -9.35
C THR A 240 8.44 7.82 -10.83
N GLY A 241 9.15 8.53 -11.70
CA GLY A 241 9.09 8.33 -13.14
C GLY A 241 9.48 6.91 -13.54
N ALA A 242 10.58 6.39 -12.98
CA ALA A 242 11.01 5.02 -13.22
C ALA A 242 10.04 3.99 -12.63
N ALA A 243 9.60 4.16 -11.38
CA ALA A 243 8.61 3.27 -10.77
C ALA A 243 7.28 3.24 -11.56
N ALA A 244 6.81 4.41 -12.00
CA ALA A 244 5.63 4.55 -12.84
C ALA A 244 5.82 3.91 -14.22
N ALA A 245 6.97 4.10 -14.87
CA ALA A 245 7.26 3.48 -16.17
C ALA A 245 7.30 1.95 -16.10
N VAL A 246 7.93 1.37 -15.08
CA VAL A 246 7.95 -0.08 -14.87
C VAL A 246 6.53 -0.59 -14.53
N SER A 247 5.79 0.12 -13.68
CA SER A 247 4.40 -0.26 -13.36
C SER A 247 3.48 -0.16 -14.58
N LEU A 248 3.59 0.89 -15.40
CA LEU A 248 2.77 1.10 -16.60
C LEU A 248 3.11 0.08 -17.69
N SER A 249 4.39 -0.22 -17.92
CA SER A 249 4.79 -1.30 -18.85
C SER A 249 4.26 -2.66 -18.38
N SER A 250 4.33 -2.95 -17.08
CA SER A 250 3.75 -4.18 -16.52
C SER A 250 2.23 -4.24 -16.65
N LEU A 251 1.53 -3.09 -16.55
CA LEU A 251 0.10 -2.97 -16.78
C LEU A 251 -0.24 -3.32 -18.23
N LEU A 252 0.51 -2.81 -19.22
CA LEU A 252 0.29 -3.11 -20.63
C LEU A 252 0.47 -4.61 -20.92
N ILE A 253 1.52 -5.21 -20.36
CA ILE A 253 1.77 -6.66 -20.46
C ILE A 253 0.63 -7.45 -19.79
N ALA A 254 0.18 -7.03 -18.61
CA ALA A 254 -0.90 -7.66 -17.88
C ALA A 254 -2.24 -7.59 -18.65
N GLN A 255 -2.53 -6.46 -19.31
CA GLN A 255 -3.73 -6.33 -20.15
C GLN A 255 -3.76 -7.37 -21.27
N GLN A 256 -2.62 -7.59 -21.96
CA GLN A 256 -2.51 -8.58 -23.03
C GLN A 256 -2.73 -10.01 -22.52
N GLN A 257 -2.16 -10.35 -21.36
CA GLN A 257 -2.32 -11.67 -20.76
C GLN A 257 -3.78 -11.92 -20.33
N LEU A 258 -4.43 -10.91 -19.77
CA LEU A 258 -5.78 -11.03 -19.24
C LEU A 258 -6.88 -10.94 -20.30
N ALA A 259 -6.56 -10.54 -21.53
CA ALA A 259 -7.50 -10.53 -22.65
C ALA A 259 -8.17 -11.90 -22.89
N PHE A 260 -7.45 -12.99 -22.61
CA PHE A 260 -7.95 -14.37 -22.75
C PHE A 260 -8.47 -14.99 -21.44
N SER A 261 -8.44 -14.24 -20.33
CA SER A 261 -8.89 -14.72 -19.03
C SER A 261 -10.43 -14.70 -18.88
N VAL A 262 -10.92 -15.42 -17.87
CA VAL A 262 -12.36 -15.43 -17.53
C VAL A 262 -12.86 -14.06 -17.09
N VAL A 263 -14.16 -13.78 -17.30
CA VAL A 263 -14.79 -12.48 -16.99
C VAL A 263 -14.54 -12.02 -15.56
N LYS A 264 -14.55 -12.96 -14.60
CA LYS A 264 -14.24 -12.68 -13.19
C LYS A 264 -12.87 -12.03 -13.01
N VAL A 265 -11.83 -12.60 -13.61
CA VAL A 265 -10.44 -12.13 -13.48
C VAL A 265 -10.31 -10.76 -14.17
N LYS A 266 -10.94 -10.56 -15.33
CA LYS A 266 -11.00 -9.25 -16.00
C LYS A 266 -11.61 -8.17 -15.13
N LYS A 267 -12.74 -8.45 -14.47
CA LYS A 267 -13.37 -7.50 -13.52
C LYS A 267 -12.45 -7.17 -12.35
N MET A 268 -11.84 -8.18 -11.73
CA MET A 268 -10.91 -8.00 -10.60
C MET A 268 -9.69 -7.17 -10.99
N PHE A 269 -9.15 -7.37 -12.20
CA PHE A 269 -8.07 -6.58 -12.74
C PHE A 269 -8.47 -5.13 -13.02
N ASN A 270 -9.65 -4.89 -13.62
CA ASN A 270 -10.16 -3.54 -13.84
C ASN A 270 -10.32 -2.76 -12.53
N ILE A 271 -10.67 -3.44 -11.44
CA ILE A 271 -10.73 -2.83 -10.11
C ILE A 271 -9.35 -2.37 -9.64
N VAL A 272 -8.27 -3.08 -9.95
CA VAL A 272 -6.90 -2.61 -9.65
C VAL A 272 -6.58 -1.33 -10.43
N ILE A 273 -7.07 -1.20 -11.67
CA ILE A 273 -6.91 0.04 -12.46
C ILE A 273 -7.64 1.19 -11.78
N TYR A 274 -8.88 0.99 -11.34
CA TYR A 274 -9.60 2.02 -10.59
C TYR A 274 -8.92 2.34 -9.25
N LEU A 275 -8.35 1.34 -8.56
CA LEU A 275 -7.53 1.57 -7.37
C LEU A 275 -6.33 2.47 -7.69
N LEU A 276 -5.61 2.22 -8.80
CA LEU A 276 -4.51 3.09 -9.24
C LEU A 276 -4.97 4.52 -9.48
N LEU A 277 -6.09 4.72 -10.20
CA LEU A 277 -6.62 6.04 -10.52
C LEU A 277 -7.04 6.82 -9.26
N VAL A 278 -7.76 6.17 -8.35
CA VAL A 278 -8.20 6.81 -7.09
C VAL A 278 -7.00 7.06 -6.16
N SER A 279 -6.02 6.14 -6.10
CA SER A 279 -4.78 6.37 -5.34
C SER A 279 -3.97 7.52 -5.91
N ALA A 280 -3.87 7.64 -7.24
CA ALA A 280 -3.21 8.78 -7.89
C ALA A 280 -3.93 10.10 -7.61
N LEU A 281 -5.27 10.09 -7.55
CA LEU A 281 -6.07 11.28 -7.22
C LEU A 281 -5.74 11.83 -5.82
N THR A 282 -5.29 10.99 -4.87
CA THR A 282 -4.92 11.46 -3.53
C THR A 282 -3.74 12.45 -3.53
N PHE A 283 -2.86 12.42 -4.54
CA PHE A 283 -1.78 13.39 -4.70
C PHE A 283 -2.29 14.81 -5.00
N ALA A 284 -3.50 14.96 -5.56
CA ALA A 284 -4.09 16.26 -5.81
C ALA A 284 -4.46 17.00 -4.50
N PHE A 285 -4.53 16.28 -3.38
CA PHE A 285 -4.92 16.79 -2.07
C PHE A 285 -3.74 16.89 -1.08
N THR A 286 -2.51 16.71 -1.58
CA THR A 286 -1.29 16.92 -0.78
C THR A 286 -0.62 18.24 -1.09
N ASN A 287 0.11 18.77 -0.11
CA ASN A 287 0.98 19.91 -0.36
C ASN A 287 2.09 19.52 -1.36
N GLN A 288 2.65 20.50 -2.05
CA GLN A 288 3.58 20.31 -3.18
C GLN A 288 4.88 19.54 -2.86
N TYR A 289 5.12 19.19 -1.59
CA TYR A 289 6.41 18.70 -1.09
C TYR A 289 6.33 17.37 -0.33
N THR A 290 5.32 16.55 -0.60
CA THR A 290 5.07 15.33 0.18
C THR A 290 4.95 14.08 -0.68
N PHE A 291 5.70 13.03 -0.32
CA PHE A 291 5.66 11.73 -1.01
C PHE A 291 4.92 10.61 -0.26
N GLY A 292 4.39 10.88 0.94
CA GLY A 292 3.58 9.90 1.68
C GLY A 292 2.48 9.19 0.89
N PRO A 293 1.68 9.87 0.02
CA PRO A 293 0.59 9.21 -0.73
C PRO A 293 1.07 8.09 -1.64
N GLN A 294 2.37 8.03 -1.93
CA GLN A 294 2.98 6.98 -2.72
C GLN A 294 2.79 5.58 -2.14
N ALA A 295 2.62 5.45 -0.81
CA ALA A 295 2.27 4.17 -0.19
C ALA A 295 0.95 3.60 -0.73
N LEU A 296 -0.02 4.47 -1.05
CA LEU A 296 -1.34 4.08 -1.56
C LEU A 296 -1.26 3.64 -3.03
N LEU A 297 -0.32 4.22 -3.79
CA LEU A 297 -0.08 3.89 -5.20
C LEU A 297 0.80 2.64 -5.36
N ALA A 298 1.64 2.33 -4.36
CA ALA A 298 2.45 1.12 -4.33
C ALA A 298 1.60 -0.16 -4.35
N LEU A 299 0.41 -0.16 -3.74
CA LEU A 299 -0.51 -1.31 -3.74
C LEU A 299 -0.91 -1.77 -5.16
N PRO A 300 -1.59 -0.94 -5.98
CA PRO A 300 -1.98 -1.36 -7.33
C PRO A 300 -0.76 -1.57 -8.23
N ALA A 301 0.30 -0.76 -8.08
CA ALA A 301 1.54 -0.93 -8.84
C ALA A 301 2.20 -2.31 -8.59
N ALA A 302 2.25 -2.77 -7.34
CA ALA A 302 2.76 -4.09 -6.98
C ALA A 302 1.96 -5.22 -7.63
N ILE A 303 0.63 -5.09 -7.71
CA ILE A 303 -0.23 -6.08 -8.36
C ILE A 303 0.04 -6.13 -9.86
N PHE A 304 0.21 -4.98 -10.53
CA PHE A 304 0.55 -4.95 -11.96
C PHE A 304 1.92 -5.56 -12.24
N LEU A 305 2.94 -5.23 -11.43
CA LEU A 305 4.26 -5.85 -11.54
C LEU A 305 4.17 -7.37 -11.36
N ALA A 306 3.43 -7.84 -10.37
CA ALA A 306 3.26 -9.26 -10.11
C ALA A 306 2.63 -10.01 -11.29
N ILE A 307 1.54 -9.48 -11.86
CA ILE A 307 0.88 -10.10 -13.02
C ILE A 307 1.80 -10.04 -14.26
N GLY A 308 2.45 -8.88 -14.50
CA GLY A 308 3.37 -8.70 -15.62
C GLY A 308 4.53 -9.71 -15.58
N PHE A 309 5.20 -9.84 -14.43
CA PHE A 309 6.31 -10.78 -14.23
C PHE A 309 5.87 -12.25 -14.19
N TYR A 310 4.63 -12.53 -13.78
CA TYR A 310 4.11 -13.89 -13.81
C TYR A 310 4.14 -14.45 -15.24
N GLY A 311 3.67 -13.69 -16.23
CA GLY A 311 3.61 -14.16 -17.62
C GLY A 311 4.93 -14.15 -18.40
N ILE A 312 6.05 -13.70 -17.80
CA ILE A 312 7.37 -13.83 -18.42
C ILE A 312 7.78 -15.32 -18.44
N ARG A 313 7.79 -15.92 -19.62
CA ARG A 313 8.14 -17.35 -19.82
C ARG A 313 9.61 -17.65 -19.59
N ARG A 314 10.51 -16.72 -19.95
CA ARG A 314 11.97 -16.90 -19.79
C ARG A 314 12.39 -16.49 -18.38
N THR A 315 12.68 -17.48 -17.53
CA THR A 315 13.09 -17.27 -16.13
C THR A 315 14.32 -16.36 -16.01
N PHE A 316 15.31 -16.51 -16.91
CA PHE A 316 16.50 -15.66 -16.95
C PHE A 316 16.15 -14.17 -17.11
N PHE A 317 15.22 -13.85 -18.02
CA PHE A 317 14.85 -12.46 -18.28
C PHE A 317 14.06 -11.84 -17.12
N ALA A 318 13.17 -12.63 -16.51
CA ALA A 318 12.45 -12.20 -15.31
C ALA A 318 13.43 -11.91 -14.16
N GLU A 319 14.40 -12.79 -13.93
CA GLU A 319 15.40 -12.64 -12.87
C GLU A 319 16.28 -11.41 -13.11
N LEU A 320 16.73 -11.20 -14.35
CA LEU A 320 17.53 -10.03 -14.72
C LEU A 320 16.78 -8.72 -14.50
N LEU A 321 15.50 -8.64 -14.87
CA LEU A 321 14.67 -7.46 -14.61
C LEU A 321 14.45 -7.22 -13.11
N HIS A 322 14.23 -8.28 -12.32
CA HIS A 322 14.11 -8.16 -10.87
C HIS A 322 15.41 -7.70 -10.23
N LEU A 323 16.56 -8.26 -10.64
CA LEU A 323 17.87 -7.82 -10.15
C LEU A 323 18.15 -6.36 -10.50
N LEU A 324 17.72 -5.90 -11.68
CA LEU A 324 17.80 -4.49 -12.05
C LEU A 324 16.95 -3.62 -11.10
N LEU A 325 15.72 -4.03 -10.80
CA LEU A 325 14.86 -3.31 -9.84
C LEU A 325 15.45 -3.27 -8.44
N VAL A 326 16.01 -4.38 -7.94
CA VAL A 326 16.70 -4.42 -6.64
C VAL A 326 17.93 -3.52 -6.67
N GLY A 327 18.73 -3.58 -7.74
CA GLY A 327 19.90 -2.72 -7.93
C GLY A 327 19.53 -1.24 -7.94
N MET A 328 18.40 -0.88 -8.55
CA MET A 328 17.86 0.48 -8.53
C MET A 328 17.48 0.92 -7.11
N VAL A 329 16.80 0.07 -6.33
CA VAL A 329 16.46 0.36 -4.92
C VAL A 329 17.73 0.59 -4.10
N LEU A 330 18.70 -0.31 -4.20
CA LEU A 330 19.96 -0.20 -3.45
C LEU A 330 20.75 1.05 -3.86
N TYR A 331 20.84 1.34 -5.15
CA TYR A 331 21.47 2.57 -5.63
C TYR A 331 20.84 3.78 -4.97
N PHE A 332 19.52 3.91 -5.03
CA PHE A 332 18.83 5.08 -4.47
C PHE A 332 18.84 5.18 -2.94
N GLN A 333 18.94 4.06 -2.22
CA GLN A 333 19.06 4.07 -0.76
C GLN A 333 20.46 4.45 -0.29
N TYR A 334 21.50 3.98 -0.98
CA TYR A 334 22.90 4.15 -0.53
C TYR A 334 23.63 5.30 -1.22
N PHE A 335 23.15 5.79 -2.36
CA PHE A 335 23.80 6.88 -3.12
C PHE A 335 24.00 8.13 -2.26
N LYS A 336 23.04 8.47 -1.39
CA LYS A 336 23.12 9.60 -0.46
C LYS A 336 24.24 9.47 0.57
N TYR A 337 24.61 8.24 0.94
CA TYR A 337 25.69 7.94 1.89
C TYR A 337 27.06 7.84 1.21
N LEU A 338 27.10 7.65 -0.11
CA LEU A 338 28.32 7.61 -0.93
C LEU A 338 28.83 9.00 -1.34
N GLN A 339 28.01 10.05 -1.19
CA GLN A 339 28.35 11.45 -1.49
C GLN A 339 28.87 12.25 -0.28
N LEU A 340 28.99 11.60 0.88
CA LEU A 340 29.72 12.06 2.06
C LEU A 340 31.16 11.52 2.02
#